data_AF-A0A2K8PGE4-F1
#
_entry.id   AF-A0A2K8PGE4-F1
#
_cell.length_a   1.000
_cell.length_b   1.000
_cell.length_c   1.000
_cell.angle_alpha   90.00
_cell.angle_beta   90.00
_cell.angle_gamma   90.00
#
_symmetry.space_group_name_H-M   'P 1'
#
loop_
_entity.id
_entity.type
_entity.pdbx_description
1 polymer ?
#
loop_
_entity_poly.entity_id
_entity_poly.type
_entity_poly.pdbx_seq_one_letter_code
_entity_poly.pdbx_strand_id
1 'polypeptide(L)'
;MNRHLRIRTAAAALTALAWPLTACGLSGGPSERCVPAPATSATTADLEGDYEGSLDAKGTRLTLTTRPGEGGGTLAVENWPTGDSFREELGASFSTTGTWELDRPTAGYRHALLRLHFDPPKPDLPAPHTLDLLSIGIDAERTFVYADKDPDTCPDFRLQRRQSPAG
;
A
#
# COMPACT_ATOMS: atom_id res chain seq x y z
N MET A 1 7.48 8.51 84.02
CA MET A 1 7.71 7.24 84.75
C MET A 1 8.03 6.14 83.76
N ASN A 2 9.26 5.64 83.76
CA ASN A 2 9.70 4.43 83.05
C ASN A 2 9.23 3.16 83.78
N ARG A 3 8.93 2.09 83.03
CA ARG A 3 9.26 0.68 83.34
C ARG A 3 8.87 -0.21 82.15
N HIS A 4 9.83 -0.54 81.28
CA HIS A 4 10.57 -1.82 81.22
C HIS A 4 9.70 -3.01 80.75
N LEU A 5 9.76 -3.34 79.46
CA LEU A 5 10.57 -4.40 78.83
C LEU A 5 10.08 -5.82 79.11
N ARG A 6 9.72 -6.57 78.04
CA ARG A 6 10.28 -7.90 77.78
C ARG A 6 10.19 -8.27 76.29
N ILE A 7 11.37 -8.61 75.79
CA ILE A 7 11.75 -9.05 74.45
C ILE A 7 11.44 -10.55 74.28
N ARG A 8 11.19 -10.98 73.03
CA ARG A 8 11.63 -12.22 72.34
C ARG A 8 10.63 -12.46 71.19
N THR A 9 10.97 -12.81 69.95
CA THR A 9 12.12 -13.57 69.46
C THR A 9 12.23 -13.34 67.94
N ALA A 10 13.45 -13.41 67.43
CA ALA A 10 13.78 -13.25 66.02
C ALA A 10 13.21 -14.36 65.12
N ALA A 11 12.87 -13.98 63.89
CA ALA A 11 12.96 -14.85 62.73
C ALA A 11 13.42 -13.99 61.55
N ALA A 12 14.67 -14.18 61.14
CA ALA A 12 15.20 -13.65 59.90
C ALA A 12 14.59 -14.44 58.74
N ALA A 13 13.90 -13.75 57.83
CA ALA A 13 13.54 -14.28 56.53
C ALA A 13 14.16 -13.38 55.46
N LEU A 14 15.16 -13.93 54.76
CA LEU A 14 15.75 -13.37 53.55
C LEU A 14 14.67 -13.26 52.47
N THR A 15 14.22 -12.05 52.16
CA THR A 15 13.47 -11.79 50.92
C THR A 15 14.43 -11.27 49.87
N ALA A 16 14.62 -12.12 48.86
CA ALA A 16 15.36 -11.86 47.65
C ALA A 16 14.81 -10.63 46.91
N LEU A 17 15.73 -9.91 46.27
CA LEU A 17 15.51 -8.78 45.38
C LEU A 17 14.42 -9.09 44.33
N ALA A 18 13.35 -8.32 44.35
CA ALA A 18 12.42 -8.19 43.24
C ALA A 18 12.23 -6.70 42.95
N TRP A 19 13.17 -6.12 42.20
CA TRP A 19 12.88 -4.90 41.46
C TRP A 19 11.95 -5.26 40.31
N PRO A 20 10.74 -4.67 40.20
CA PRO A 20 10.08 -4.60 38.92
C PRO A 20 10.84 -3.54 38.12
N LEU A 21 11.82 -3.98 37.32
CA LEU A 21 12.15 -3.28 36.10
C LEU A 21 10.89 -3.34 35.23
N THR A 22 10.01 -2.34 35.35
CA THR A 22 8.99 -2.06 34.33
C THR A 22 9.74 -1.50 33.11
N ALA A 23 10.45 -2.39 32.44
CA ALA A 23 11.05 -2.17 31.14
C ALA A 23 9.92 -2.23 30.11
N CYS A 24 9.88 -1.17 29.29
CA CYS A 24 9.28 -1.09 27.98
C CYS A 24 7.84 -1.63 27.85
N GLY A 25 6.88 -0.73 28.05
CA GLY A 25 5.67 -0.75 27.24
C GLY A 25 6.05 -0.56 25.77
N LEU A 26 6.40 -1.64 25.09
CA LEU A 26 6.26 -1.73 23.64
C LEU A 26 4.75 -1.71 23.39
N SER A 27 4.22 -0.53 23.10
CA SER A 27 2.94 -0.39 22.40
C SER A 27 3.11 -0.97 20.99
N GLY A 28 3.27 -2.30 20.91
CA GLY A 28 3.17 -3.07 19.69
C GLY A 28 1.71 -3.27 19.36
N GLY A 29 1.04 -2.20 18.93
CA GLY A 29 -0.10 -2.39 18.04
C GLY A 29 0.37 -3.15 16.79
N PRO A 30 -0.50 -3.90 16.09
CA PRO A 30 -0.12 -4.51 14.82
C PRO A 30 0.52 -3.43 13.96
N SER A 31 1.79 -3.63 13.57
CA SER A 31 2.51 -2.69 12.73
C SER A 31 1.65 -2.43 11.50
N GLU A 32 1.17 -1.20 11.36
CA GLU A 32 0.34 -0.81 10.23
C GLU A 32 1.13 -1.10 8.95
N ARG A 33 0.56 -1.90 8.06
CA ARG A 33 1.21 -2.18 6.78
C ARG A 33 1.24 -0.89 5.95
N CYS A 34 2.35 -0.67 5.25
CA CYS A 34 2.53 0.49 4.36
C CYS A 34 1.54 0.55 3.20
N VAL A 35 1.01 -0.60 2.78
CA VAL A 35 -0.14 -0.74 1.90
C VAL A 35 -1.02 -1.90 2.39
N PRO A 36 -2.33 -1.90 2.10
CA PRO A 36 -3.19 -3.05 2.37
C PRO A 36 -2.69 -4.29 1.62
N ALA A 37 -2.95 -5.48 2.17
CA ALA A 37 -2.63 -6.74 1.52
C ALA A 37 -3.33 -6.86 0.15
N PRO A 38 -2.75 -7.62 -0.82
CA PRO A 38 -3.38 -7.84 -2.10
C PRO A 38 -4.80 -8.39 -1.95
N ALA A 39 -5.75 -7.70 -2.56
CA ALA A 39 -7.17 -8.01 -2.47
C ALA A 39 -7.48 -9.27 -3.29
N THR A 40 -8.08 -10.28 -2.65
CA THR A 40 -8.60 -11.46 -3.35
C THR A 40 -9.86 -11.16 -4.15
N SER A 41 -10.50 -10.02 -3.89
CA SER A 41 -11.67 -9.52 -4.59
C SER A 41 -11.63 -8.01 -4.64
N ALA A 42 -11.88 -7.45 -5.81
CA ALA A 42 -12.14 -6.03 -6.03
C ALA A 42 -13.27 -5.90 -7.06
N THR A 43 -13.94 -4.76 -7.08
CA THR A 43 -14.89 -4.38 -8.13
C THR A 43 -14.35 -3.18 -8.90
N THR A 44 -14.91 -2.93 -10.08
CA THR A 44 -14.57 -1.73 -10.87
C THR A 44 -14.92 -0.44 -10.11
N ALA A 45 -16.00 -0.45 -9.30
CA ALA A 45 -16.39 0.67 -8.44
C ALA A 45 -15.40 0.92 -7.29
N ASP A 46 -14.76 -0.13 -6.76
CA ASP A 46 -13.72 0.04 -5.74
C ASP A 46 -12.48 0.76 -6.29
N LEU A 47 -12.28 0.71 -7.62
CA LEU A 47 -11.12 1.25 -8.30
C LEU A 47 -11.34 2.62 -8.95
N GLU A 48 -12.59 3.01 -9.21
CA GLU A 48 -12.88 4.33 -9.77
C GLU A 48 -12.32 5.44 -8.88
N GLY A 49 -11.68 6.44 -9.50
CA GLY A 49 -11.22 7.66 -8.84
C GLY A 49 -9.84 8.15 -9.29
N ASP A 50 -9.38 9.20 -8.61
CA ASP A 50 -8.06 9.79 -8.80
C ASP A 50 -7.07 9.23 -7.80
N TYR A 51 -5.85 8.95 -8.25
CA TYR A 51 -4.77 8.36 -7.47
C TYR A 51 -3.54 9.26 -7.50
N GLU A 52 -2.86 9.32 -6.36
CA GLU A 52 -1.62 10.07 -6.18
C GLU A 52 -0.49 9.17 -5.72
N GLY A 53 0.67 9.32 -6.35
CA GLY A 53 1.83 8.50 -6.07
C GLY A 53 2.70 9.00 -4.93
N SER A 54 3.34 8.05 -4.25
CA SER A 54 4.32 8.29 -3.18
C SER A 54 5.61 7.53 -3.47
N LEU A 55 6.70 7.92 -2.78
CA LEU A 55 8.03 7.34 -2.97
C LEU A 55 8.48 7.37 -4.44
N ASP A 56 8.69 6.23 -5.08
CA ASP A 56 9.15 6.16 -6.48
C ASP A 56 8.07 6.61 -7.47
N ALA A 57 6.81 6.64 -7.04
CA ALA A 57 5.70 7.20 -7.80
C ALA A 57 5.43 8.68 -7.48
N LYS A 58 6.31 9.37 -6.73
CA LYS A 58 6.04 10.75 -6.31
C LYS A 58 5.86 11.67 -7.50
N GLY A 59 4.69 12.31 -7.59
CA GLY A 59 4.32 13.20 -8.68
C GLY A 59 3.59 12.51 -9.84
N THR A 60 3.53 11.17 -9.83
CA THR A 60 2.68 10.38 -10.72
C THR A 60 1.22 10.50 -10.30
N ARG A 61 0.33 10.64 -11.27
CA ARG A 61 -1.12 10.59 -11.08
C ARG A 61 -1.76 9.61 -12.04
N LEU A 62 -2.83 8.99 -11.58
CA LEU A 62 -3.67 8.09 -12.37
C LEU A 62 -5.12 8.41 -12.08
N THR A 63 -5.92 8.61 -13.11
CA THR A 63 -7.37 8.72 -13.02
C THR A 63 -7.99 7.50 -13.68
N LEU A 64 -8.86 6.80 -12.97
CA LEU A 64 -9.63 5.66 -13.46
C LEU A 64 -11.11 6.01 -13.50
N THR A 65 -11.71 5.91 -14.67
CA THR A 65 -13.16 6.08 -14.87
C THR A 65 -13.75 4.75 -15.33
N THR A 66 -14.79 4.26 -14.67
CA THR A 66 -15.45 3.01 -15.08
C THR A 66 -16.38 3.23 -16.27
N ARG A 67 -16.58 2.17 -17.07
CA ARG A 67 -17.62 2.13 -18.10
C ARG A 67 -18.72 1.15 -17.67
N PRO A 68 -20.00 1.58 -17.61
CA PRO A 68 -21.09 0.70 -17.20
C PRO A 68 -21.18 -0.57 -18.05
N GLY A 69 -21.21 -1.73 -17.40
CA GLY A 69 -21.30 -3.03 -18.07
C GLY A 69 -19.97 -3.63 -18.53
N GLU A 70 -18.86 -2.92 -18.35
CA GLU A 70 -17.51 -3.39 -18.69
C GLU A 70 -16.72 -3.79 -17.44
N GLY A 71 -15.76 -4.71 -17.60
CA GLY A 71 -14.82 -5.11 -16.54
C GLY A 71 -13.71 -4.07 -16.29
N GLY A 72 -13.93 -2.80 -16.65
CA GLY A 72 -12.90 -1.79 -16.73
C GLY A 72 -13.43 -0.42 -17.17
N GLY A 73 -12.57 0.35 -17.83
CA GLY A 73 -12.96 1.65 -18.38
C GLY A 73 -11.80 2.44 -18.99
N THR A 74 -11.82 3.76 -18.84
CA THR A 74 -10.75 4.65 -19.35
C THR A 74 -9.78 5.06 -18.25
N LEU A 75 -8.52 5.25 -18.64
CA LEU A 75 -7.50 5.84 -17.78
C LEU A 75 -6.96 7.15 -18.35
N ALA A 76 -6.41 7.98 -17.47
CA ALA A 76 -5.47 9.03 -17.80
C ALA A 76 -4.32 8.98 -16.80
N VAL A 77 -3.08 9.17 -17.28
CA VAL A 77 -1.89 9.23 -16.44
C VAL A 77 -1.11 10.51 -16.65
N GLU A 78 -0.55 11.02 -15.57
CA GLU A 78 0.40 12.13 -15.57
C GLU A 78 1.70 11.68 -14.90
N ASN A 79 2.84 12.02 -15.51
CA ASN A 79 4.18 11.70 -15.01
C ASN A 79 4.33 10.20 -14.67
N TRP A 80 3.81 9.33 -15.52
CA TRP A 80 4.01 7.89 -15.39
C TRP A 80 5.47 7.54 -15.69
N PRO A 81 6.15 6.72 -14.88
CA PRO A 81 7.55 6.39 -15.11
C PRO A 81 7.72 5.65 -16.43
N THR A 82 8.67 6.11 -17.24
CA THR A 82 9.11 5.36 -18.41
C THR A 82 9.99 4.20 -17.94
N GLY A 83 9.76 2.99 -18.45
CA GLY A 83 10.69 1.88 -18.23
C GLY A 83 12.05 2.17 -18.87
N ASP A 84 13.12 1.60 -18.33
CA ASP A 84 14.50 1.89 -18.76
C ASP A 84 14.71 1.74 -20.27
N SER A 85 14.02 0.77 -20.88
CA SER A 85 14.11 0.47 -22.32
C SER A 85 13.63 1.58 -23.26
N PHE A 86 12.89 2.59 -22.77
CA PHE A 86 12.35 3.68 -23.60
C PHE A 86 12.66 5.07 -23.04
N ARG A 87 13.52 5.13 -22.02
CA ARG A 87 13.81 6.36 -21.28
C ARG A 87 14.56 7.38 -22.14
N GLU A 88 15.34 6.94 -23.12
CA GLU A 88 16.06 7.83 -24.04
C GLU A 88 15.09 8.51 -25.02
N GLU A 89 14.02 7.81 -25.43
CA GLU A 89 13.04 8.28 -26.41
C GLU A 89 11.91 9.10 -25.79
N LEU A 90 11.30 8.63 -24.70
CA LEU A 90 10.16 9.29 -24.05
C LEU A 90 10.56 10.22 -22.90
N GLY A 91 11.84 10.20 -22.50
CA GLY A 91 12.30 10.82 -21.27
C GLY A 91 11.97 9.97 -20.04
N ALA A 92 12.20 10.54 -18.86
CA ALA A 92 12.04 9.85 -17.58
C ALA A 92 10.58 9.48 -17.25
N SER A 93 9.62 10.21 -17.82
CA SER A 93 8.20 9.99 -17.57
C SER A 93 7.35 10.47 -18.74
N PHE A 94 6.15 9.91 -18.89
CA PHE A 94 5.18 10.30 -19.90
C PHE A 94 3.81 10.59 -19.30
N SER A 95 2.94 11.24 -20.08
CA SER A 95 1.54 11.45 -19.76
C SER A 95 0.70 11.04 -20.97
N THR A 96 -0.34 10.24 -20.78
CA THR A 96 -1.18 9.70 -21.86
C THR A 96 -2.54 9.26 -21.34
N THR A 97 -3.44 8.88 -22.26
CA THR A 97 -4.73 8.26 -21.98
C THR A 97 -4.69 6.77 -22.28
N GLY A 98 -5.80 6.07 -22.05
CA GLY A 98 -5.94 4.69 -22.48
C GLY A 98 -7.16 4.01 -21.88
N THR A 99 -7.09 2.69 -21.78
CA THR A 99 -8.08 1.85 -21.10
C THR A 99 -7.47 1.06 -19.96
N TRP A 100 -8.31 0.57 -19.05
CA TRP A 100 -7.90 -0.33 -17.99
C TRP A 100 -8.90 -1.44 -17.82
N GLU A 101 -8.45 -2.56 -17.28
CA GLU A 101 -9.26 -3.74 -17.00
C GLU A 101 -8.95 -4.30 -15.61
N LEU A 102 -9.98 -4.84 -14.95
CA LEU A 102 -9.88 -5.56 -13.70
C LEU A 102 -9.74 -7.05 -13.98
N ASP A 103 -8.52 -7.55 -13.84
CA ASP A 103 -8.20 -8.97 -13.91
C ASP A 103 -8.60 -9.65 -12.60
N ARG A 104 -9.58 -10.55 -12.67
CA ARG A 104 -9.98 -11.37 -11.52
C ARG A 104 -8.91 -12.43 -11.20
N PRO A 105 -8.82 -12.90 -9.95
CA PRO A 105 -7.90 -13.97 -9.59
C PRO A 105 -8.05 -15.18 -10.53
N THR A 106 -6.91 -15.70 -10.99
CA THR A 106 -6.83 -16.90 -11.84
C THR A 106 -5.93 -17.94 -11.18
N ALA A 107 -5.72 -19.10 -11.82
CA ALA A 107 -4.76 -20.08 -11.31
C ALA A 107 -3.31 -19.53 -11.24
N GLY A 108 -2.98 -18.52 -12.06
CA GLY A 108 -1.65 -17.89 -12.09
C GLY A 108 -1.46 -16.76 -11.07
N TYR A 109 -2.55 -16.08 -10.69
CA TYR A 109 -2.52 -14.95 -9.76
C TYR A 109 -3.61 -15.11 -8.71
N ARG A 110 -3.22 -15.23 -7.44
CA ARG A 110 -4.14 -15.48 -6.32
C ARG A 110 -4.88 -14.23 -5.82
N HIS A 111 -4.73 -13.10 -6.50
CA HIS A 111 -5.32 -11.82 -6.14
C HIS A 111 -5.80 -11.08 -7.39
N ALA A 112 -6.66 -10.08 -7.20
CA ALA A 112 -7.16 -9.23 -8.27
C ALA A 112 -6.07 -8.25 -8.73
N LEU A 113 -5.97 -8.03 -10.03
CA LEU A 113 -4.96 -7.18 -10.66
C LEU A 113 -5.63 -6.06 -11.46
N LEU A 114 -4.99 -4.92 -11.49
CA LEU A 114 -5.34 -3.81 -12.37
C LEU A 114 -4.38 -3.84 -13.56
N ARG A 115 -4.92 -4.06 -14.76
CA ARG A 115 -4.19 -4.00 -16.02
C ARG A 115 -4.44 -2.66 -16.71
N LEU A 116 -3.37 -2.00 -17.11
CA LEU A 116 -3.38 -0.71 -17.78
C LEU A 116 -2.99 -0.90 -19.25
N HIS A 117 -3.76 -0.27 -20.13
CA HIS A 117 -3.50 -0.24 -21.56
C HIS A 117 -3.34 1.22 -21.97
N PHE A 118 -2.09 1.65 -22.09
CA PHE A 118 -1.77 3.01 -22.50
C PHE A 118 -1.97 3.18 -24.01
N ASP A 119 -2.66 4.24 -24.41
CA ASP A 119 -2.55 4.74 -25.77
C ASP A 119 -1.08 5.15 -25.98
N PRO A 120 -0.45 4.73 -27.08
CA PRO A 120 0.95 4.99 -27.30
C PRO A 120 1.23 6.50 -27.22
N PRO A 121 2.21 6.94 -26.42
CA PRO A 121 2.67 8.31 -26.48
C PRO A 121 3.23 8.54 -27.89
N LYS A 122 2.89 9.66 -28.54
CA LYS A 122 3.39 9.94 -29.89
C LYS A 122 4.88 10.28 -29.85
N PRO A 123 5.73 9.69 -30.71
CA PRO A 123 5.44 8.67 -31.75
C PRO A 123 5.25 7.25 -31.18
N ASP A 124 4.42 6.43 -31.84
CA ASP A 124 4.11 5.05 -31.42
C ASP A 124 5.37 4.20 -31.18
N LEU A 125 5.61 3.82 -29.93
CA LEU A 125 6.67 2.92 -29.53
C LEU A 125 6.12 1.49 -29.36
N PRO A 126 6.96 0.45 -29.57
CA PRO A 126 6.55 -0.93 -29.29
C PRO A 126 5.99 -1.05 -27.87
N ALA A 127 4.93 -1.86 -27.73
CA ALA A 127 4.11 -2.08 -26.54
C ALA A 127 4.85 -1.97 -25.19
N PRO A 128 4.19 -1.46 -24.14
CA PRO A 128 4.88 -0.88 -22.99
C PRO A 128 5.74 -1.89 -22.23
N HIS A 129 7.04 -1.59 -22.12
CA HIS A 129 7.93 -2.12 -21.07
C HIS A 129 7.90 -1.22 -19.82
N THR A 130 6.75 -0.59 -19.55
CA THR A 130 6.50 0.15 -18.31
C THR A 130 5.71 -0.73 -17.33
N LEU A 131 5.49 -0.21 -16.13
CA LEU A 131 4.60 -0.80 -15.15
C LEU A 131 3.14 -0.67 -15.64
N ASP A 132 2.57 -1.76 -16.14
CA ASP A 132 1.23 -1.83 -16.71
C ASP A 132 0.31 -2.83 -16.00
N LEU A 133 0.86 -3.60 -15.06
CA LEU A 133 0.14 -4.56 -14.23
C LEU A 133 0.39 -4.26 -12.76
N LEU A 134 -0.67 -3.97 -12.01
CA LEU A 134 -0.60 -3.55 -10.62
C LEU A 134 -1.42 -4.47 -9.72
N SER A 135 -0.90 -4.74 -8.53
CA SER A 135 -1.66 -5.33 -7.44
C SER A 135 -2.62 -4.29 -6.86
N ILE A 136 -3.76 -4.77 -6.37
CA ILE A 136 -4.80 -3.96 -5.72
C ILE A 136 -4.78 -4.25 -4.23
N GLY A 137 -4.70 -3.21 -3.38
CA GLY A 137 -4.86 -3.34 -1.94
C GLY A 137 -6.01 -2.47 -1.44
N ILE A 138 -6.96 -3.06 -0.72
CA ILE A 138 -8.11 -2.34 -0.17
C ILE A 138 -8.23 -2.68 1.33
N ASP A 139 -8.34 -1.65 2.17
CA ASP A 139 -8.79 -1.77 3.55
C ASP A 139 -10.00 -0.85 3.79
N ALA A 140 -10.43 -0.72 5.06
CA ALA A 140 -11.63 0.05 5.41
C ALA A 140 -11.53 1.55 5.07
N GLU A 141 -10.31 2.09 4.94
CA GLU A 141 -10.08 3.53 4.81
C GLU A 141 -9.40 3.89 3.48
N ARG A 142 -8.70 2.93 2.87
CA ARG A 142 -7.73 3.20 1.80
C ARG A 142 -7.85 2.19 0.66
N THR A 143 -7.76 2.71 -0.56
CA THR A 143 -7.53 1.93 -1.78
C THR A 143 -6.15 2.29 -2.32
N PHE A 144 -5.34 1.28 -2.61
CA PHE A 144 -4.03 1.41 -3.23
C PHE A 144 -3.92 0.54 -4.47
N VAL A 145 -3.13 1.02 -5.43
CA VAL A 145 -2.57 0.20 -6.51
C VAL A 145 -1.05 0.32 -6.47
N TYR A 146 -0.35 -0.79 -6.65
CA TYR A 146 1.10 -0.83 -6.48
C TYR A 146 1.75 -1.90 -7.35
N ALA A 147 3.04 -1.72 -7.65
CA ALA A 147 3.81 -2.74 -8.35
C ALA A 147 3.82 -4.03 -7.52
N ASP A 148 3.52 -5.16 -8.15
CA ASP A 148 3.56 -6.47 -7.48
C ASP A 148 4.98 -6.70 -6.96
N LYS A 149 5.12 -6.70 -5.64
CA LYS A 149 6.35 -6.94 -4.89
C LYS A 149 5.98 -7.88 -3.76
N ASP A 150 6.94 -8.72 -3.38
CA ASP A 150 6.85 -9.64 -2.24
C ASP A 150 6.02 -9.01 -1.09
N PRO A 151 4.94 -9.68 -0.63
CA PRO A 151 4.01 -9.12 0.36
C PRO A 151 4.66 -8.77 1.71
N ASP A 152 5.88 -9.23 1.96
CA ASP A 152 6.66 -8.93 3.16
C ASP A 152 7.48 -7.63 3.00
N THR A 153 7.50 -7.02 1.81
CA THR A 153 8.22 -5.78 1.52
C THR A 153 7.27 -4.67 1.09
N CYS A 154 7.51 -3.45 1.56
CA CYS A 154 6.77 -2.31 1.07
C CYS A 154 7.07 -2.05 -0.42
N PRO A 155 6.04 -1.88 -1.26
CA PRO A 155 6.25 -1.46 -2.64
C PRO A 155 6.72 0.01 -2.65
N ASP A 156 7.76 0.26 -3.43
CA ASP A 156 8.33 1.59 -3.63
C ASP A 156 7.47 2.38 -4.62
N PHE A 157 6.98 1.73 -5.69
CA PHE A 157 5.96 2.29 -6.55
C PHE A 157 4.56 1.97 -6.01
N ARG A 158 3.85 3.00 -5.55
CA ARG A 158 2.48 2.88 -5.05
C ARG A 158 1.69 4.17 -5.24
N LEU A 159 0.42 4.00 -5.59
CA LEU A 159 -0.54 5.07 -5.75
C LEU A 159 -1.70 4.87 -4.78
N GLN A 160 -2.10 5.92 -4.07
CA GLN A 160 -3.25 5.89 -3.17
C GLN A 160 -4.41 6.62 -3.82
N ARG A 161 -5.61 6.02 -3.78
CA ARG A 161 -6.82 6.70 -4.20
C ARG A 161 -7.09 7.88 -3.27
N ARG A 162 -7.30 9.06 -3.85
CA ARG A 162 -7.75 10.23 -3.13
C ARG A 162 -9.15 10.00 -2.61
N GLN A 163 -9.36 10.27 -1.33
CA GLN A 163 -10.71 10.31 -0.79
C GLN A 163 -11.42 11.53 -1.39
N SER A 164 -12.55 11.31 -2.04
CA SER A 164 -13.48 12.41 -2.34
C SER A 164 -13.97 12.96 -0.99
N PRO A 165 -13.91 14.28 -0.76
CA PRO A 165 -14.53 14.84 0.44
C PRO A 165 -16.01 14.44 0.45
N ALA A 166 -16.49 13.94 1.58
CA ALA A 166 -17.90 13.67 1.77
C ALA A 166 -18.67 14.98 1.52
N GLY A 167 -19.50 14.99 0.47
CA GLY A 167 -20.36 16.12 0.12
C GLY A 167 -21.49 16.32 1.10
#